data_AF-A0A6I3WWP3-F1
#
_entry.id   AF-A0A6I3WWP3-F1
#
_cell.length_a   1.000
_cell.length_b   1.000
_cell.length_c   1.000
_cell.angle_alpha   90.00
_cell.angle_beta   90.00
_cell.angle_gamma   90.00
#
_symmetry.space_group_name_H-M   'P 1'
#
loop_
_entity.id
_entity.type
_entity.pdbx_description
1 polymer ?
#
loop_
_entity_poly.entity_id
_entity_poly.type
_entity_poly.pdbx_seq_one_letter_code
_entity_poly.pdbx_strand_id
1 'polypeptide(L)'
;MKSKKLKVSISAVAVASLISGLVLVGTASAATETCKVGAVAGNTVSTNAKFTVQNVETCDGKLANGAAYRTLKPSNFGGTMFFYVHGFRPSFPYPGYTPPTGVEEVSPYSANTKSDITAQMLRAGYGIATWDRVSANGMHGWNVDDSVSMLKELVQKTNTKYTDINKTVVYGSSGGGPVIQKFGESNPTLVNSMGTFAGLTAVGNSLQSACDLFYVLSVFADPTIKGCAAFGVSKGVPGHMAGLAELGKAGALLTAWSKNLGSPELLHPAPLVGSGIPQRSALLLAGLLVGLPTKSAHMDGISTSAVVPEQSINATIAVLENTLEALATGTLAGQAIGELTGPGFYDNTKTDYSALLSEEDSGRFNLGLSGDDAIAAMLSVLKAAPRIKGDPAAVAKLAVQDKVTYKTPVPAILLSNEADRLVFVGNTVLYTDRVTAVYKAKLAQFEAQLAAGTVKMKRPTLGAVALYALTPETYTTFTSTGLPDLTGPKAVSGIDHQSFTQEQMFTWVRLLAMSAKSGQTPSAGTLARYTANTPYLNTDPDFRPAELKHSDW
;
A
#
# COMPACT_ATOMS: atom_id res chain seq x y z
N MET A 1 1.87 -49.65 37.86
CA MET A 1 1.82 -49.38 39.32
C MET A 1 3.16 -48.76 39.74
N LYS A 2 3.12 -47.59 40.40
CA LYS A 2 4.22 -46.77 40.97
C LYS A 2 5.15 -46.08 39.93
N SER A 3 4.95 -44.80 39.58
CA SER A 3 5.14 -43.55 40.35
C SER A 3 6.62 -43.39 40.78
N LYS A 4 7.34 -42.27 40.67
CA LYS A 4 7.07 -40.82 40.63
C LYS A 4 8.29 -40.16 39.96
N LYS A 5 8.13 -39.03 39.25
CA LYS A 5 9.09 -37.92 39.35
C LYS A 5 8.33 -36.61 39.50
N LEU A 6 8.52 -36.03 40.68
CA LEU A 6 7.95 -34.78 41.17
C LEU A 6 8.82 -33.62 40.65
N LYS A 7 8.15 -32.54 40.22
CA LYS A 7 8.72 -31.21 40.01
C LYS A 7 9.35 -30.70 41.32
N VAL A 8 10.37 -29.84 41.24
CA VAL A 8 10.39 -28.50 41.87
C VAL A 8 11.63 -27.72 41.40
N SER A 9 11.34 -26.46 41.13
CA SER A 9 12.11 -25.31 40.64
C SER A 9 12.97 -24.61 41.69
N ILE A 10 13.71 -23.59 41.23
CA ILE A 10 14.09 -22.31 41.88
C ILE A 10 15.62 -22.11 41.96
N SER A 11 16.15 -21.17 41.17
CA SER A 11 16.84 -19.94 41.64
C SER A 11 17.62 -19.27 40.50
N ALA A 12 17.19 -18.06 40.12
CA ALA A 12 18.04 -17.02 39.52
C ALA A 12 18.93 -16.41 40.63
N VAL A 13 20.12 -15.86 40.39
CA VAL A 13 20.38 -14.46 39.99
C VAL A 13 21.91 -14.19 39.99
N ALA A 14 22.38 -13.32 39.07
CA ALA A 14 23.61 -12.48 39.07
C ALA A 14 24.98 -13.16 38.84
N VAL A 15 26.01 -12.58 38.19
CA VAL A 15 26.26 -11.30 37.50
C VAL A 15 27.59 -11.50 36.72
N ALA A 16 27.67 -10.84 35.56
CA ALA A 16 28.81 -10.41 34.74
C ALA A 16 30.23 -11.01 34.94
N SER A 17 30.84 -11.39 33.81
CA SER A 17 32.29 -11.26 33.59
C SER A 17 32.57 -11.05 32.10
N LEU A 18 33.19 -9.92 31.77
CA LEU A 18 33.74 -9.60 30.46
C LEU A 18 34.72 -10.68 30.01
N ILE A 19 34.56 -11.19 28.78
CA ILE A 19 35.67 -11.83 28.05
C ILE A 19 35.77 -11.15 26.69
N SER A 20 36.88 -10.46 26.53
CA SER A 20 37.42 -9.92 25.29
C SER A 20 37.55 -11.04 24.25
N GLY A 21 36.56 -11.15 23.37
CA GLY A 21 36.59 -12.02 22.20
C GLY A 21 37.06 -11.23 21.00
N LEU A 22 38.27 -11.54 20.56
CA LEU A 22 38.89 -11.13 19.30
C LEU A 22 37.84 -11.01 18.18
N VAL A 23 37.64 -9.80 17.66
CA VAL A 23 36.93 -9.57 16.40
C VAL A 23 37.79 -10.23 15.33
N LEU A 24 37.47 -11.45 14.94
CA LEU A 24 37.77 -11.88 13.58
C LEU A 24 36.94 -10.96 12.70
N VAL A 25 37.60 -9.92 12.17
CA VAL A 25 37.17 -9.28 10.93
C VAL A 25 37.29 -10.40 9.91
N GLY A 26 36.23 -11.21 9.80
CA GLY A 26 36.01 -11.99 8.60
C GLY A 26 36.00 -10.95 7.49
N THR A 27 37.07 -10.93 6.70
CA THR A 27 37.05 -10.29 5.40
C THR A 27 35.93 -11.00 4.65
N ALA A 28 34.72 -10.43 4.71
CA ALA A 28 33.65 -10.80 3.81
C ALA A 28 34.30 -10.70 2.44
N SER A 29 34.48 -11.84 1.75
CA SER A 29 34.86 -11.79 0.35
C SER A 29 33.82 -10.89 -0.29
N ALA A 30 34.24 -9.73 -0.81
CA ALA A 30 33.34 -8.82 -1.49
C ALA A 30 32.57 -9.67 -2.49
N ALA A 31 31.25 -9.83 -2.28
CA ALA A 31 30.41 -10.55 -3.23
C ALA A 31 30.61 -9.82 -4.56
N THR A 32 31.29 -10.47 -5.51
CA THR A 32 31.73 -9.84 -6.73
C THR A 32 30.51 -9.52 -7.56
N GLU A 33 30.26 -8.22 -7.75
CA GLU A 33 29.28 -7.76 -8.72
C GLU A 33 29.62 -8.34 -10.09
N THR A 34 28.63 -8.94 -10.74
CA THR A 34 28.79 -9.55 -12.06
C THR A 34 28.00 -8.76 -13.08
N CYS A 35 28.67 -8.29 -14.13
CA CYS A 35 28.03 -7.53 -15.22
C CYS A 35 28.06 -8.29 -16.53
N LYS A 36 26.97 -8.19 -17.28
CA LYS A 36 26.84 -8.71 -18.64
C LYS A 36 26.12 -7.71 -19.52
N VAL A 37 26.56 -7.57 -20.77
CA VAL A 37 25.84 -6.82 -21.79
C VAL A 37 24.97 -7.79 -22.58
N GLY A 38 23.70 -7.47 -22.72
CA GLY A 38 22.78 -8.33 -23.45
C GLY A 38 21.43 -7.70 -23.72
N ALA A 39 20.49 -8.55 -24.10
CA ALA A 39 19.12 -8.18 -24.39
C ALA A 39 18.29 -8.18 -23.10
N VAL A 40 17.45 -7.15 -22.91
CA VAL A 40 16.40 -7.12 -21.88
C VAL A 40 15.04 -7.05 -22.58
N ALA A 41 14.23 -8.08 -22.37
CA ALA A 41 12.85 -8.12 -22.86
C ALA A 41 11.93 -7.43 -21.86
N GLY A 42 10.96 -6.65 -22.37
CA GLY A 42 9.85 -6.19 -21.55
C GLY A 42 8.85 -7.32 -21.30
N ASN A 43 8.21 -7.31 -20.14
CA ASN A 43 7.10 -8.21 -19.88
C ASN A 43 5.79 -7.56 -20.38
N THR A 44 5.38 -7.88 -21.62
CA THR A 44 4.08 -7.47 -22.18
C THR A 44 3.19 -8.69 -22.43
N VAL A 45 1.95 -8.65 -21.91
CA VAL A 45 0.89 -9.63 -22.21
C VAL A 45 -0.09 -9.11 -23.27
N SER A 46 -0.12 -7.81 -23.56
CA SER A 46 -0.96 -7.24 -24.61
C SER A 46 -0.31 -7.37 -25.99
N THR A 47 -1.12 -7.68 -27.00
CA THR A 47 -0.83 -8.10 -28.39
C THR A 47 0.04 -7.16 -29.25
N ASN A 48 0.66 -6.13 -28.67
CA ASN A 48 1.63 -5.27 -29.33
C ASN A 48 3.04 -5.65 -28.86
N ALA A 49 3.69 -6.52 -29.63
CA ALA A 49 5.11 -6.89 -29.61
C ALA A 49 5.83 -6.91 -28.25
N LYS A 50 6.35 -8.08 -27.85
CA LYS A 50 7.44 -8.16 -26.87
C LYS A 50 8.63 -7.36 -27.39
N PHE A 51 8.79 -6.13 -26.91
CA PHE A 51 9.92 -5.32 -27.31
C PHE A 51 11.13 -5.69 -26.48
N THR A 52 12.24 -5.94 -27.18
CA THR A 52 13.53 -6.28 -26.58
C THR A 52 14.49 -5.12 -26.79
N VAL A 53 15.16 -4.70 -25.72
CA VAL A 53 16.20 -3.67 -25.78
C VAL A 53 17.55 -4.37 -25.80
N GLN A 54 18.32 -4.15 -26.86
CA GLN A 54 19.67 -4.70 -27.00
C GLN A 54 20.70 -3.83 -26.28
N ASN A 55 21.89 -4.38 -26.06
CA ASN A 55 23.05 -3.66 -25.50
C ASN A 55 22.75 -3.00 -24.14
N VAL A 56 22.08 -3.73 -23.26
CA VAL A 56 21.85 -3.31 -21.88
C VAL A 56 22.89 -3.97 -20.99
N GLU A 57 23.69 -3.17 -20.29
CA GLU A 57 24.54 -3.66 -19.22
C GLU A 57 23.67 -3.99 -18.00
N THR A 58 23.63 -5.27 -17.64
CA THR A 58 22.96 -5.79 -16.45
C THR A 58 24.01 -6.20 -15.45
N CYS A 59 24.00 -5.59 -14.27
CA CYS A 59 24.88 -5.99 -13.17
C CYS A 59 24.07 -6.49 -11.99
N ASP A 60 24.42 -7.69 -11.53
CA ASP A 60 23.85 -8.33 -10.34
C ASP A 60 24.91 -8.36 -9.23
N GLY A 61 24.50 -8.02 -8.00
CA GLY A 61 25.40 -8.00 -6.85
C GLY A 61 24.67 -8.15 -5.53
N LYS A 62 25.39 -7.91 -4.42
CA LYS A 62 24.82 -7.92 -3.06
C LYS A 62 25.11 -6.62 -2.33
N LEU A 63 24.12 -6.17 -1.55
CA LEU A 63 24.29 -5.14 -0.54
C LEU A 63 25.03 -5.71 0.69
N ALA A 64 25.46 -4.85 1.60
CA ALA A 64 26.22 -5.24 2.79
C ALA A 64 25.48 -6.25 3.67
N ASN A 65 24.14 -6.21 3.70
CA ASN A 65 23.32 -7.17 4.43
C ASN A 65 23.08 -8.49 3.67
N GLY A 66 23.65 -8.65 2.47
CA GLY A 66 23.51 -9.83 1.63
C GLY A 66 22.32 -9.81 0.66
N ALA A 67 21.44 -8.81 0.73
CA ALA A 67 20.31 -8.67 -0.19
C ALA A 67 20.80 -8.48 -1.63
N ALA A 68 20.17 -9.19 -2.57
CA ALA A 68 20.52 -9.06 -3.99
C ALA A 68 20.09 -7.69 -4.53
N TYR A 69 20.93 -7.10 -5.38
CA TYR A 69 20.57 -5.93 -6.18
C TYR A 69 20.82 -6.18 -7.66
N ARG A 70 20.12 -5.41 -8.50
CA ARG A 70 20.30 -5.39 -9.95
C ARG A 70 20.36 -3.96 -10.45
N THR A 71 21.27 -3.68 -11.38
CA THR A 71 21.28 -2.46 -12.18
C THR A 71 21.17 -2.78 -13.67
N LEU A 72 20.46 -1.94 -14.41
CA LEU A 72 20.24 -2.00 -15.85
C LEU A 72 20.63 -0.64 -16.45
N LYS A 73 21.65 -0.60 -17.29
CA LYS A 73 22.11 0.61 -17.99
C LYS A 73 22.08 0.37 -19.50
N PRO A 74 21.17 1.02 -20.26
CA PRO A 74 21.10 0.82 -21.69
C PRO A 74 22.24 1.55 -22.41
N SER A 75 22.65 1.10 -23.59
CA SER A 75 23.73 1.75 -24.36
C SER A 75 23.42 3.20 -24.76
N ASN A 76 22.13 3.57 -24.85
CA ASN A 76 21.66 4.94 -25.11
C ASN A 76 21.35 5.72 -23.82
N PHE A 77 22.01 5.38 -22.70
CA PHE A 77 21.77 6.01 -21.40
C PHE A 77 21.88 7.54 -21.45
N GLY A 78 20.78 8.21 -21.07
CA GLY A 78 20.64 9.66 -21.09
C GLY A 78 20.94 10.36 -19.76
N GLY A 79 21.61 9.68 -18.84
CA GLY A 79 22.06 10.24 -17.55
C GLY A 79 21.00 10.33 -16.45
N THR A 80 19.83 9.69 -16.60
CA THR A 80 18.80 9.61 -15.54
C THR A 80 18.67 8.18 -15.04
N MET A 81 19.00 7.97 -13.76
CA MET A 81 18.94 6.66 -13.09
C MET A 81 17.72 6.60 -12.16
N PHE A 82 16.92 5.56 -12.32
CA PHE A 82 15.73 5.29 -11.51
C PHE A 82 16.00 4.18 -10.51
N PHE A 83 15.64 4.37 -9.24
CA PHE A 83 15.80 3.41 -8.17
C PHE A 83 14.43 2.92 -7.71
N TYR A 84 14.07 1.71 -8.14
CA TYR A 84 12.76 1.12 -7.92
C TYR A 84 12.65 0.45 -6.55
N VAL A 85 11.66 0.88 -5.77
CA VAL A 85 11.33 0.34 -4.45
C VAL A 85 10.03 -0.45 -4.53
N HIS A 86 10.11 -1.77 -4.50
CA HIS A 86 8.93 -2.62 -4.58
C HIS A 86 8.08 -2.60 -3.29
N GLY A 87 6.82 -3.00 -3.45
CA GLY A 87 5.84 -3.13 -2.38
C GLY A 87 6.11 -4.26 -1.40
N PHE A 88 5.12 -4.56 -0.56
CA PHE A 88 5.18 -5.67 0.38
C PHE A 88 5.30 -7.04 -0.32
N ARG A 89 6.03 -7.97 0.30
CA ARG A 89 6.06 -9.40 -0.02
C ARG A 89 5.97 -10.20 1.28
N PRO A 90 5.13 -11.25 1.36
CA PRO A 90 5.12 -12.11 2.54
C PRO A 90 6.50 -12.73 2.81
N SER A 91 6.96 -12.66 4.05
CA SER A 91 8.31 -13.10 4.44
C SER A 91 8.40 -14.61 4.74
N PHE A 92 7.25 -15.27 4.88
CA PHE A 92 7.17 -16.69 5.22
C PHE A 92 6.41 -17.46 4.13
N PRO A 93 6.79 -18.73 3.87
CA PRO A 93 6.08 -19.57 2.92
C PRO A 93 4.70 -19.97 3.41
N TYR A 94 3.78 -20.19 2.47
CA TYR A 94 2.46 -20.78 2.68
C TYR A 94 2.03 -21.53 1.41
N PRO A 95 0.97 -22.37 1.45
CA PRO A 95 0.56 -23.13 0.27
C PRO A 95 0.37 -22.25 -0.97
N GLY A 96 1.14 -22.51 -2.02
CA GLY A 96 1.10 -21.75 -3.28
C GLY A 96 2.02 -20.51 -3.33
N TYR A 97 2.80 -20.22 -2.28
CA TYR A 97 3.71 -19.08 -2.22
C TYR A 97 5.06 -19.45 -1.61
N THR A 98 6.14 -19.00 -2.26
CA THR A 98 7.51 -19.06 -1.74
C THR A 98 8.05 -17.65 -1.64
N PRO A 99 8.63 -17.23 -0.50
CA PRO A 99 9.27 -15.92 -0.38
C PRO A 99 10.36 -15.75 -1.44
N PRO A 100 10.55 -14.53 -1.96
CA PRO A 100 11.62 -14.22 -2.89
C PRO A 100 13.00 -14.55 -2.30
N THR A 101 13.94 -14.91 -3.17
CA THR A 101 15.36 -15.09 -2.80
C THR A 101 16.27 -14.12 -3.57
N GLY A 102 15.69 -13.06 -4.13
CA GLY A 102 16.37 -12.10 -4.99
C GLY A 102 15.40 -11.16 -5.69
N VAL A 103 15.94 -10.32 -6.57
CA VAL A 103 15.18 -9.29 -7.28
C VAL A 103 14.08 -9.90 -8.17
N GLU A 104 12.82 -9.64 -7.84
CA GLU A 104 11.65 -10.03 -8.64
C GLU A 104 11.09 -8.90 -9.52
N GLU A 105 11.13 -7.66 -9.04
CA GLU A 105 10.48 -6.52 -9.67
C GLU A 105 11.48 -5.39 -9.92
N VAL A 106 11.70 -5.06 -11.19
CA VAL A 106 12.73 -4.08 -11.61
C VAL A 106 12.18 -2.69 -11.89
N SER A 107 10.90 -2.57 -12.23
CA SER A 107 10.23 -1.32 -12.58
C SER A 107 8.74 -1.42 -12.18
N PRO A 108 7.94 -0.35 -12.32
CA PRO A 108 6.50 -0.41 -12.12
C PRO A 108 5.86 -1.58 -12.87
N TYR A 109 5.04 -2.32 -12.13
CA TYR A 109 4.33 -3.50 -12.59
C TYR A 109 2.83 -3.32 -12.39
N SER A 110 2.06 -3.77 -13.38
CA SER A 110 0.61 -3.79 -13.34
C SER A 110 0.11 -5.15 -12.89
N ALA A 111 -0.57 -5.19 -11.74
CA ALA A 111 -1.08 -6.44 -11.17
C ALA A 111 -2.14 -7.11 -12.04
N ASN A 112 -2.95 -6.34 -12.77
CA ASN A 112 -4.03 -6.88 -13.61
C ASN A 112 -3.57 -7.30 -15.00
N THR A 113 -2.76 -6.47 -15.66
CA THR A 113 -2.27 -6.80 -17.01
C THR A 113 -1.03 -7.70 -17.00
N LYS A 114 -0.49 -7.98 -15.81
CA LYS A 114 0.74 -8.75 -15.58
C LYS A 114 1.93 -8.23 -16.40
N SER A 115 2.03 -6.92 -16.53
CA SER A 115 3.00 -6.26 -17.41
C SER A 115 3.81 -5.19 -16.69
N ASP A 116 5.03 -4.93 -17.17
CA ASP A 116 5.92 -3.88 -16.65
C ASP A 116 6.29 -2.86 -17.74
N ILE A 117 7.04 -1.82 -17.37
CA ILE A 117 7.52 -0.79 -18.31
C ILE A 117 9.05 -0.75 -18.46
N THR A 118 9.76 -1.81 -18.06
CA THR A 118 11.23 -1.88 -18.05
C THR A 118 11.81 -1.57 -19.42
N ALA A 119 11.33 -2.26 -20.47
CA ALA A 119 11.81 -2.04 -21.83
C ALA A 119 11.43 -0.65 -22.40
N GLN A 120 10.36 -0.03 -21.91
CA GLN A 120 9.96 1.32 -22.32
C GLN A 120 10.90 2.36 -21.70
N MET A 121 11.23 2.18 -20.42
CA MET A 121 12.20 3.01 -19.71
C MET A 121 13.61 2.90 -20.31
N LEU A 122 14.10 1.68 -20.55
CA LEU A 122 15.42 1.46 -21.14
C LEU A 122 15.53 2.06 -22.55
N ARG A 123 14.50 1.90 -23.40
CA ARG A 123 14.47 2.56 -24.72
C ARG A 123 14.49 4.07 -24.66
N ALA A 124 13.87 4.65 -23.64
CA ALA A 124 13.91 6.09 -23.41
C ALA A 124 15.26 6.59 -22.86
N GLY A 125 16.25 5.70 -22.69
CA GLY A 125 17.58 6.03 -22.19
C GLY A 125 17.63 6.15 -20.67
N TYR A 126 16.64 5.63 -19.94
CA TYR A 126 16.68 5.58 -18.49
C TYR A 126 17.42 4.34 -18.00
N GLY A 127 18.28 4.53 -17.01
CA GLY A 127 18.85 3.42 -16.25
C GLY A 127 17.95 3.06 -15.08
N ILE A 128 18.02 1.81 -14.62
CA ILE A 128 17.15 1.26 -13.57
C ILE A 128 17.99 0.49 -12.55
N ALA A 129 17.77 0.71 -11.27
CA ALA A 129 18.35 -0.05 -10.18
C ALA A 129 17.25 -0.50 -9.22
N THR A 130 17.39 -1.70 -8.66
CA THR A 130 16.48 -2.22 -7.65
C THR A 130 17.18 -3.26 -6.76
N TRP A 131 16.51 -3.72 -5.73
CA TRP A 131 16.99 -4.75 -4.81
C TRP A 131 15.84 -5.56 -4.22
N ASP A 132 16.17 -6.70 -3.62
CA ASP A 132 15.26 -7.70 -3.03
C ASP A 132 14.48 -7.21 -1.78
N ARG A 133 14.79 -6.00 -1.28
CA ARG A 133 14.21 -5.37 -0.08
C ARG A 133 13.99 -6.31 1.12
N VAL A 134 14.90 -7.25 1.30
CA VAL A 134 14.96 -8.14 2.46
C VAL A 134 15.89 -7.56 3.52
N SER A 135 15.40 -7.41 4.75
CA SER A 135 16.23 -7.01 5.91
C SER A 135 17.19 -8.12 6.31
N ALA A 136 18.15 -7.79 7.19
CA ALA A 136 19.09 -8.77 7.74
C ALA A 136 18.42 -9.91 8.53
N ASN A 137 17.20 -9.69 9.05
CA ASN A 137 16.40 -10.71 9.73
C ASN A 137 15.37 -11.40 8.81
N GLY A 138 15.45 -11.23 7.49
CA GLY A 138 14.62 -11.95 6.51
C GLY A 138 13.23 -11.34 6.26
N MET A 139 12.94 -10.14 6.79
CA MET A 139 11.66 -9.46 6.59
C MET A 139 11.64 -8.74 5.24
N HIS A 140 10.59 -8.97 4.47
CA HIS A 140 10.34 -8.32 3.19
C HIS A 140 9.22 -7.28 3.36
N GLY A 141 9.52 -6.02 3.09
CA GLY A 141 8.50 -5.00 2.83
C GLY A 141 7.97 -4.18 4.03
N TRP A 142 8.22 -4.56 5.28
CA TRP A 142 7.78 -3.82 6.49
C TRP A 142 8.91 -3.30 7.37
N ASN A 143 10.09 -3.19 6.77
CA ASN A 143 11.36 -2.82 7.36
C ASN A 143 11.78 -1.43 6.83
N VAL A 144 10.99 -0.38 7.12
CA VAL A 144 11.18 0.94 6.50
C VAL A 144 12.59 1.49 6.72
N ASP A 145 13.10 1.45 7.95
CA ASP A 145 14.42 2.00 8.30
C ASP A 145 15.58 1.24 7.66
N ASP A 146 15.50 -0.09 7.67
CA ASP A 146 16.47 -0.94 6.97
C ASP A 146 16.43 -0.63 5.47
N SER A 147 15.24 -0.52 4.89
CA SER A 147 15.05 -0.24 3.46
C SER A 147 15.61 1.12 3.06
N VAL A 148 15.48 2.15 3.91
CA VAL A 148 16.07 3.48 3.67
C VAL A 148 17.60 3.40 3.65
N SER A 149 18.18 2.62 4.57
CA SER A 149 19.63 2.41 4.64
C SER A 149 20.16 1.63 3.44
N MET A 150 19.45 0.56 3.05
CA MET A 150 19.77 -0.25 1.88
C MET A 150 19.63 0.54 0.57
N LEU A 151 18.59 1.36 0.43
CA LEU A 151 18.42 2.24 -0.73
C LEU A 151 19.56 3.25 -0.82
N LYS A 152 20.00 3.82 0.31
CA LYS A 152 21.17 4.71 0.35
C LYS A 152 22.42 4.02 -0.18
N GLU A 153 22.69 2.81 0.28
CA GLU A 153 23.82 2.01 -0.16
C GLU A 153 23.74 1.74 -1.67
N LEU A 154 22.58 1.33 -2.18
CA LEU A 154 22.37 1.06 -3.60
C LEU A 154 22.61 2.32 -4.46
N VAL A 155 22.06 3.47 -4.06
CA VAL A 155 22.27 4.76 -4.74
C VAL A 155 23.75 5.11 -4.77
N GLN A 156 24.45 4.99 -3.64
CA GLN A 156 25.87 5.30 -3.55
C GLN A 156 26.72 4.37 -4.42
N LYS A 157 26.53 3.05 -4.33
CA LYS A 157 27.24 2.08 -5.18
C LYS A 157 27.04 2.36 -6.66
N THR A 158 25.79 2.62 -7.05
CA THR A 158 25.42 2.90 -8.44
C THR A 158 26.06 4.20 -8.95
N ASN A 159 26.03 5.26 -8.14
CA ASN A 159 26.66 6.55 -8.49
C ASN A 159 28.19 6.51 -8.50
N THR A 160 28.82 5.65 -7.69
CA THR A 160 30.26 5.42 -7.76
C THR A 160 30.67 4.70 -9.03
N LYS A 161 29.84 3.74 -9.48
CA LYS A 161 30.10 2.96 -10.68
C LYS A 161 29.86 3.74 -11.98
N TYR A 162 28.72 4.42 -12.06
CA TYR A 162 28.29 5.12 -13.26
C TYR A 162 28.45 6.62 -13.07
N THR A 163 29.59 7.14 -13.53
CA THR A 163 29.94 8.57 -13.42
C THR A 163 29.13 9.47 -14.36
N ASP A 164 28.39 8.88 -15.30
CA ASP A 164 27.51 9.57 -16.26
C ASP A 164 26.05 9.72 -15.75
N ILE A 165 25.78 9.39 -14.48
CA ILE A 165 24.51 9.70 -13.82
C ILE A 165 24.44 11.19 -13.47
N ASN A 166 23.53 11.90 -14.12
CA ASN A 166 23.26 13.32 -13.89
C ASN A 166 22.05 13.55 -12.98
N LYS A 167 21.11 12.59 -12.97
CA LYS A 167 19.83 12.69 -12.26
C LYS A 167 19.46 11.36 -11.61
N THR A 168 19.09 11.42 -10.34
CA THR A 168 18.59 10.30 -9.55
C THR A 168 17.10 10.46 -9.29
N VAL A 169 16.32 9.44 -9.63
CA VAL A 169 14.90 9.34 -9.30
C VAL A 169 14.67 8.16 -8.37
N VAL A 170 14.02 8.38 -7.23
CA VAL A 170 13.60 7.30 -6.32
C VAL A 170 12.10 7.13 -6.41
N TYR A 171 11.65 5.93 -6.75
CA TYR A 171 10.24 5.70 -7.05
C TYR A 171 9.82 4.27 -6.76
N GLY A 172 8.53 4.02 -6.64
CA GLY A 172 8.04 2.70 -6.28
C GLY A 172 6.60 2.69 -5.82
N SER A 173 6.21 1.60 -5.17
CA SER A 173 4.79 1.26 -5.04
C SER A 173 4.41 0.65 -3.71
N SER A 174 3.12 0.72 -3.36
CA SER A 174 2.57 0.06 -2.16
C SER A 174 3.37 0.40 -0.90
N GLY A 175 3.77 -0.62 -0.13
CA GLY A 175 4.65 -0.48 1.03
C GLY A 175 6.07 0.05 0.75
N GLY A 176 6.45 0.30 -0.50
CA GLY A 176 7.64 1.09 -0.86
C GLY A 176 7.44 2.59 -0.64
N GLY A 177 6.20 3.06 -0.57
CA GLY A 177 5.85 4.48 -0.36
C GLY A 177 6.54 5.12 0.84
N PRO A 178 6.41 4.56 2.07
CA PRO A 178 7.05 5.12 3.26
C PRO A 178 8.58 5.17 3.16
N VAL A 179 9.20 4.20 2.48
CA VAL A 179 10.66 4.18 2.24
C VAL A 179 11.07 5.34 1.34
N ILE A 180 10.36 5.54 0.24
CA ILE A 180 10.65 6.61 -0.74
C ILE A 180 10.50 7.98 -0.09
N GLN A 181 9.38 8.19 0.60
CA GLN A 181 9.09 9.45 1.30
C GLN A 181 10.20 9.72 2.32
N LYS A 182 10.47 8.78 3.25
CA LYS A 182 11.51 8.95 4.26
C LYS A 182 12.91 9.13 3.66
N PHE A 183 13.23 8.44 2.58
CA PHE A 183 14.52 8.59 1.90
C PHE A 183 14.70 9.98 1.29
N GLY A 184 13.68 10.49 0.58
CA GLY A 184 13.71 11.83 -0.03
C GLY A 184 13.81 12.94 1.01
N GLU A 185 13.20 12.78 2.18
CA GLU A 185 13.29 13.73 3.29
C GLU A 185 14.67 13.74 3.97
N SER A 186 15.25 12.56 4.19
CA SER A 186 16.49 12.40 4.96
C SER A 186 17.77 12.45 4.11
N ASN A 187 17.67 12.26 2.79
CA ASN A 187 18.80 12.27 1.86
C ASN A 187 18.55 13.16 0.63
N PRO A 188 18.13 14.43 0.80
CA PRO A 188 17.72 15.29 -0.32
C PRO A 188 18.82 15.59 -1.34
N THR A 189 20.09 15.43 -0.98
CA THR A 189 21.23 15.65 -1.87
C THR A 189 21.53 14.46 -2.77
N LEU A 190 20.94 13.28 -2.49
CA LEU A 190 21.12 12.06 -3.28
C LEU A 190 20.00 11.84 -4.30
N VAL A 191 18.95 12.66 -4.28
CA VAL A 191 17.73 12.49 -5.09
C VAL A 191 17.40 13.80 -5.79
N ASN A 192 16.89 13.71 -7.02
CA ASN A 192 16.43 14.87 -7.78
C ASN A 192 14.90 14.92 -7.95
N SER A 193 14.23 13.78 -7.93
CA SER A 193 12.78 13.68 -7.79
C SER A 193 12.39 12.35 -7.17
N MET A 194 11.18 12.28 -6.62
CA MET A 194 10.64 11.05 -6.09
C MET A 194 9.19 10.83 -6.49
N GLY A 195 8.71 9.59 -6.36
CA GLY A 195 7.30 9.33 -6.61
C GLY A 195 6.83 8.01 -6.03
N THR A 196 5.55 7.98 -5.67
CA THR A 196 4.87 6.74 -5.30
C THR A 196 3.75 6.46 -6.29
N PHE A 197 3.53 5.19 -6.63
CA PHE A 197 2.32 4.77 -7.35
C PHE A 197 1.58 3.69 -6.57
N ALA A 198 0.29 3.90 -6.29
CA ALA A 198 -0.47 3.13 -5.30
C ALA A 198 0.30 2.96 -3.98
N GLY A 199 0.90 4.05 -3.48
CA GLY A 199 1.85 4.03 -2.36
C GLY A 199 1.24 4.37 -1.02
N LEU A 200 1.65 3.64 0.02
CA LEU A 200 1.29 3.96 1.40
C LEU A 200 1.98 5.26 1.85
N THR A 201 1.28 6.01 2.70
CA THR A 201 1.83 7.18 3.40
C THR A 201 2.03 6.88 4.87
N ALA A 202 1.03 6.25 5.49
CA ALA A 202 1.09 5.80 6.88
C ALA A 202 0.58 4.35 6.97
N VAL A 203 1.45 3.47 7.46
CA VAL A 203 1.21 2.04 7.66
C VAL A 203 0.16 1.83 8.75
N GLY A 204 0.26 2.56 9.86
CA GLY A 204 -0.66 2.50 10.99
C GLY A 204 -2.10 2.81 10.60
N ASN A 205 -2.33 3.89 9.83
CA ASN A 205 -3.68 4.24 9.34
C ASN A 205 -4.32 3.11 8.51
N SER A 206 -3.54 2.48 7.63
CA SER A 206 -4.03 1.43 6.75
C SER A 206 -4.25 0.11 7.51
N LEU A 207 -3.38 -0.21 8.46
CA LEU A 207 -3.55 -1.38 9.33
C LEU A 207 -4.71 -1.21 10.31
N GLN A 208 -4.92 -0.02 10.85
CA GLN A 208 -6.08 0.29 11.67
C GLN A 208 -7.37 -0.04 10.91
N SER A 209 -7.48 0.42 9.67
CA SER A 209 -8.61 0.12 8.78
C SER A 209 -8.82 -1.39 8.59
N ALA A 210 -7.74 -2.14 8.31
CA ALA A 210 -7.81 -3.59 8.14
C ALA A 210 -8.21 -4.32 9.44
N CYS A 211 -7.73 -3.84 10.59
CA CYS A 211 -8.06 -4.41 11.90
C CYS A 211 -9.50 -4.09 12.32
N ASP A 212 -9.97 -2.88 12.03
CA ASP A 212 -11.36 -2.49 12.23
C ASP A 212 -12.30 -3.32 11.34
N LEU A 213 -11.90 -3.67 10.12
CA LEU A 213 -12.68 -4.57 9.27
C LEU A 213 -12.82 -5.97 9.90
N PHE A 214 -11.73 -6.55 10.41
CA PHE A 214 -11.79 -7.81 11.17
C PHE A 214 -12.68 -7.71 12.41
N TYR A 215 -12.59 -6.61 13.14
CA TYR A 215 -13.39 -6.37 14.33
C TYR A 215 -14.89 -6.24 14.01
N VAL A 216 -15.25 -5.48 12.99
CA VAL A 216 -16.66 -5.33 12.59
C VAL A 216 -17.23 -6.67 12.11
N LEU A 217 -16.46 -7.46 11.35
CA LEU A 217 -16.86 -8.82 10.96
C LEU A 217 -16.99 -9.76 12.15
N SER A 218 -16.17 -9.63 13.20
CA SER A 218 -16.31 -10.46 14.39
C SER A 218 -17.59 -10.13 15.18
N VAL A 219 -18.05 -8.88 15.14
CA VAL A 219 -19.30 -8.46 15.78
C VAL A 219 -20.53 -8.96 15.01
N PHE A 220 -20.56 -8.78 13.69
CA PHE A 220 -21.77 -9.01 12.89
C PHE A 220 -21.85 -10.36 12.17
N ALA A 221 -20.73 -11.07 11.99
CA ALA A 221 -20.70 -12.28 11.19
C ALA A 221 -20.19 -13.50 11.94
N ASP A 222 -19.00 -13.45 12.55
CA ASP A 222 -18.42 -14.59 13.26
C ASP A 222 -17.62 -14.15 14.50
N PRO A 223 -18.17 -14.29 15.72
CA PRO A 223 -17.50 -13.87 16.96
C PRO A 223 -16.24 -14.69 17.29
N THR A 224 -15.93 -15.76 16.55
CA THR A 224 -14.68 -16.51 16.70
C THR A 224 -13.50 -15.88 15.95
N ILE A 225 -13.75 -14.88 15.09
CA ILE A 225 -12.71 -14.09 14.44
C ILE A 225 -11.99 -13.25 15.49
N LYS A 226 -10.69 -13.48 15.63
CA LYS A 226 -9.80 -12.66 16.48
C LYS A 226 -9.17 -11.52 15.70
N GLY A 227 -9.00 -11.70 14.40
CA GLY A 227 -8.37 -10.70 13.52
C GLY A 227 -7.00 -10.27 14.02
N CYS A 228 -6.78 -8.96 14.08
CA CYS A 228 -5.49 -8.39 14.49
C CYS A 228 -5.05 -8.73 15.93
N ALA A 229 -5.96 -9.15 16.81
CA ALA A 229 -5.57 -9.64 18.12
C ALA A 229 -4.76 -10.96 18.08
N ALA A 230 -4.82 -11.70 16.96
CA ALA A 230 -4.04 -12.92 16.76
C ALA A 230 -2.62 -12.66 16.21
N PHE A 231 -2.38 -11.48 15.63
CA PHE A 231 -1.14 -11.19 14.93
C PHE A 231 0.01 -10.92 15.91
N GLY A 232 1.20 -11.45 15.61
CA GLY A 232 2.39 -11.32 16.44
C GLY A 232 2.39 -12.15 17.73
N VAL A 233 1.31 -12.90 18.02
CA VAL A 233 1.24 -13.80 19.21
C VAL A 233 2.27 -14.92 19.10
N SER A 234 2.43 -15.46 17.90
CA SER A 234 3.55 -16.33 17.52
C SER A 234 4.33 -15.66 16.39
N LYS A 235 5.62 -15.99 16.31
CA LYS A 235 6.53 -15.48 15.28
C LYS A 235 6.82 -16.53 14.22
N GLY A 236 7.33 -16.10 13.07
CA GLY A 236 7.78 -16.99 12.00
C GLY A 236 6.63 -17.71 11.30
N VAL A 237 6.94 -18.87 10.70
CA VAL A 237 5.95 -19.72 10.02
C VAL A 237 4.73 -20.04 10.90
N PRO A 238 4.87 -20.41 12.20
CA PRO A 238 3.70 -20.65 13.05
C PRO A 238 2.77 -19.45 13.20
N GLY A 239 3.34 -18.25 13.40
CA GLY A 239 2.55 -17.00 13.46
C GLY A 239 1.88 -16.67 12.13
N HIS A 240 2.60 -16.86 11.03
CA HIS A 240 2.08 -16.68 9.68
C HIS A 240 0.87 -17.58 9.39
N MET A 241 0.98 -18.87 9.71
CA MET A 241 -0.12 -19.82 9.53
C MET A 241 -1.31 -19.52 10.46
N ALA A 242 -1.07 -19.01 11.66
CA ALA A 242 -2.13 -18.57 12.56
C ALA A 242 -2.88 -17.35 11.97
N GLY A 243 -2.17 -16.38 11.38
CA GLY A 243 -2.79 -15.28 10.66
C GLY A 243 -3.65 -15.76 9.49
N LEU A 244 -3.11 -16.67 8.67
CA LEU A 244 -3.87 -17.27 7.54
C LEU A 244 -5.10 -18.06 8.00
N ALA A 245 -5.08 -18.66 9.19
CA ALA A 245 -6.25 -19.32 9.76
C ALA A 245 -7.38 -18.32 10.09
N GLU A 246 -7.04 -17.14 10.61
CA GLU A 246 -8.02 -16.06 10.83
C GLU A 246 -8.57 -15.51 9.52
N LEU A 247 -7.72 -15.35 8.49
CA LEU A 247 -8.17 -15.03 7.13
C LEU A 247 -9.13 -16.09 6.58
N GLY A 248 -8.87 -17.37 6.85
CA GLY A 248 -9.73 -18.48 6.42
C GLY A 248 -11.16 -18.40 6.97
N LYS A 249 -11.34 -17.91 8.20
CA LYS A 249 -12.67 -17.67 8.79
C LYS A 249 -13.43 -16.58 8.04
N ALA A 250 -12.79 -15.43 7.81
CA ALA A 250 -13.39 -14.36 7.02
C ALA A 250 -13.66 -14.81 5.57
N GLY A 251 -12.73 -15.55 4.95
CA GLY A 251 -12.91 -16.10 3.61
C GLY A 251 -14.09 -17.05 3.49
N ALA A 252 -14.38 -17.86 4.51
CA ALA A 252 -15.55 -18.72 4.53
C ALA A 252 -16.86 -17.91 4.54
N LEU A 253 -16.91 -16.82 5.31
CA LEU A 253 -18.05 -15.89 5.33
C LEU A 253 -18.27 -15.26 3.95
N LEU A 254 -17.22 -14.68 3.36
CA LEU A 254 -17.29 -14.02 2.05
C LEU A 254 -17.66 -15.02 0.94
N THR A 255 -17.17 -16.25 1.03
CA THR A 255 -17.55 -17.33 0.09
C THR A 255 -19.03 -17.68 0.22
N ALA A 256 -19.57 -17.76 1.43
CA ALA A 256 -21.00 -17.98 1.62
C ALA A 256 -21.82 -16.83 1.03
N TRP A 257 -21.40 -15.58 1.26
CA TRP A 257 -22.05 -14.39 0.71
C TRP A 257 -21.99 -14.32 -0.81
N SER A 258 -20.89 -14.74 -1.45
CA SER A 258 -20.79 -14.75 -2.92
C SER A 258 -21.87 -15.59 -3.60
N LYS A 259 -22.44 -16.58 -2.90
CA LYS A 259 -23.47 -17.48 -3.43
C LYS A 259 -24.89 -16.92 -3.31
N ASN A 260 -25.14 -16.01 -2.37
CA ASN A 260 -26.48 -15.51 -2.06
C ASN A 260 -26.55 -13.98 -1.91
N LEU A 261 -25.47 -13.28 -2.26
CA LEU A 261 -25.28 -11.83 -2.13
C LEU A 261 -25.57 -11.30 -0.72
N GLY A 262 -25.26 -12.10 0.31
CA GLY A 262 -25.50 -11.75 1.71
C GLY A 262 -26.97 -11.49 2.03
N SER A 263 -27.89 -12.11 1.28
CA SER A 263 -29.34 -11.96 1.47
C SER A 263 -29.92 -12.48 2.78
N PRO A 264 -29.37 -13.54 3.41
CA PRO A 264 -29.85 -13.98 4.72
C PRO A 264 -29.73 -12.89 5.77
N GLU A 265 -30.57 -12.98 6.80
CA GLU A 265 -30.55 -12.07 7.93
C GLU A 265 -29.29 -12.20 8.80
N LEU A 266 -28.97 -11.14 9.54
CA LEU A 266 -27.96 -11.17 10.59
C LEU A 266 -28.28 -12.24 11.64
N LEU A 267 -27.29 -13.11 11.87
CA LEU A 267 -27.32 -14.11 12.93
C LEU A 267 -26.54 -13.64 14.17
N HIS A 268 -25.80 -12.54 14.03
CA HIS A 268 -25.01 -11.93 15.07
C HIS A 268 -25.04 -10.40 14.98
N PRO A 269 -24.88 -9.72 16.11
CA PRO A 269 -24.97 -10.26 17.47
C PRO A 269 -26.43 -10.50 17.89
N ALA A 270 -26.64 -11.18 19.02
CA ALA A 270 -27.98 -11.53 19.52
C ALA A 270 -29.02 -10.39 19.49
N PRO A 271 -28.68 -9.10 19.77
CA PRO A 271 -29.64 -8.00 19.69
C PRO A 271 -30.21 -7.71 18.29
N LEU A 272 -29.55 -8.17 17.21
CA LEU A 272 -30.01 -7.96 15.82
C LEU A 272 -30.62 -9.21 15.19
N VAL A 273 -30.67 -10.33 15.91
CA VAL A 273 -31.30 -11.56 15.42
C VAL A 273 -32.83 -11.35 15.41
N GLY A 274 -33.46 -11.52 14.24
CA GLY A 274 -34.88 -11.26 14.02
C GLY A 274 -35.22 -9.80 13.69
N SER A 275 -34.21 -8.95 13.44
CA SER A 275 -34.38 -7.55 13.00
C SER A 275 -34.79 -7.39 11.53
N GLY A 276 -34.64 -8.44 10.72
CA GLY A 276 -34.82 -8.38 9.26
C GLY A 276 -33.66 -7.74 8.50
N ILE A 277 -32.60 -7.31 9.19
CA ILE A 277 -31.41 -6.71 8.56
C ILE A 277 -30.60 -7.81 7.87
N PRO A 278 -30.36 -7.73 6.54
CA PRO A 278 -29.58 -8.72 5.82
C PRO A 278 -28.07 -8.57 6.10
N GLN A 279 -27.34 -9.67 6.02
CA GLN A 279 -25.89 -9.73 6.24
C GLN A 279 -25.11 -8.77 5.34
N ARG A 280 -25.58 -8.57 4.09
CA ARG A 280 -24.99 -7.63 3.14
C ARG A 280 -24.97 -6.18 3.64
N SER A 281 -25.95 -5.77 4.46
CA SER A 281 -25.99 -4.41 5.04
C SER A 281 -24.88 -4.21 6.06
N ALA A 282 -24.60 -5.22 6.89
CA ALA A 282 -23.45 -5.16 7.81
C ALA A 282 -22.11 -5.19 7.08
N LEU A 283 -21.99 -5.92 5.96
CA LEU A 283 -20.81 -5.88 5.11
C LEU A 283 -20.60 -4.49 4.49
N LEU A 284 -21.65 -3.91 3.91
CA LEU A 284 -21.58 -2.57 3.34
C LEU A 284 -21.16 -1.56 4.42
N LEU A 285 -21.78 -1.61 5.59
CA LEU A 285 -21.39 -0.78 6.72
C LEU A 285 -19.91 -1.00 7.09
N ALA A 286 -19.46 -2.25 7.22
CA ALA A 286 -18.07 -2.56 7.53
C ALA A 286 -17.10 -1.96 6.52
N GLY A 287 -17.42 -2.07 5.22
CA GLY A 287 -16.62 -1.47 4.15
C GLY A 287 -16.56 0.06 4.22
N LEU A 288 -17.71 0.71 4.40
CA LEU A 288 -17.79 2.17 4.51
C LEU A 288 -17.03 2.70 5.74
N LEU A 289 -17.13 2.01 6.87
CA LEU A 289 -16.45 2.41 8.12
C LEU A 289 -14.92 2.38 8.01
N VAL A 290 -14.37 1.49 7.18
CA VAL A 290 -12.91 1.37 6.99
C VAL A 290 -12.42 2.05 5.71
N GLY A 291 -13.33 2.61 4.90
CA GLY A 291 -13.00 3.29 3.65
C GLY A 291 -12.68 2.35 2.49
N LEU A 292 -13.21 1.12 2.50
CA LEU A 292 -13.13 0.25 1.34
C LEU A 292 -13.85 0.89 0.14
N PRO A 293 -13.25 0.85 -1.07
CA PRO A 293 -13.91 1.40 -2.24
C PRO A 293 -15.25 0.71 -2.53
N THR A 294 -16.24 1.52 -2.93
CA THR A 294 -17.56 1.07 -3.40
C THR A 294 -17.60 0.79 -4.90
N LYS A 295 -16.41 0.76 -5.52
CA LYS A 295 -16.11 0.28 -6.87
C LYS A 295 -15.10 -0.85 -6.77
N SER A 296 -15.14 -1.83 -7.65
CA SER A 296 -14.29 -3.05 -7.58
C SER A 296 -13.90 -3.51 -8.98
N ALA A 297 -13.30 -4.70 -9.12
CA ALA A 297 -12.84 -5.17 -10.41
C ALA A 297 -13.99 -5.29 -11.43
N HIS A 298 -15.19 -5.67 -10.99
CA HIS A 298 -16.35 -5.87 -11.88
C HIS A 298 -17.54 -4.96 -11.58
N MET A 299 -17.54 -4.23 -10.46
CA MET A 299 -18.68 -3.41 -10.04
C MET A 299 -18.32 -1.92 -10.06
N ASP A 300 -19.03 -1.15 -10.89
CA ASP A 300 -18.85 0.31 -11.05
C ASP A 300 -19.55 1.17 -9.98
N GLY A 301 -20.31 0.54 -9.09
CA GLY A 301 -20.99 1.20 -7.99
C GLY A 301 -22.27 1.93 -8.39
N ILE A 302 -22.70 1.89 -9.65
CA ILE A 302 -23.87 2.65 -10.15
C ILE A 302 -24.82 1.85 -11.04
N SER A 303 -24.33 0.84 -11.76
CA SER A 303 -25.13 0.08 -12.70
C SER A 303 -26.17 -0.79 -11.99
N THR A 304 -27.35 -0.92 -12.59
CA THR A 304 -28.49 -1.66 -12.02
C THR A 304 -28.97 -2.78 -12.93
N SER A 305 -29.71 -3.72 -12.34
CA SER A 305 -30.40 -4.81 -13.02
C SER A 305 -31.69 -5.17 -12.26
N ALA A 306 -32.45 -6.14 -12.75
CA ALA A 306 -33.64 -6.62 -12.04
C ALA A 306 -33.34 -7.17 -10.63
N VAL A 307 -32.12 -7.69 -10.40
CA VAL A 307 -31.69 -8.24 -9.09
C VAL A 307 -30.76 -7.28 -8.33
N VAL A 308 -30.24 -6.25 -9.00
CA VAL A 308 -29.49 -5.13 -8.40
C VAL A 308 -30.28 -3.85 -8.67
N PRO A 309 -31.37 -3.60 -7.91
CA PRO A 309 -32.35 -2.58 -8.28
C PRO A 309 -31.82 -1.14 -8.13
N GLU A 310 -30.71 -0.94 -7.41
CA GLU A 310 -30.19 0.38 -7.07
C GLU A 310 -28.67 0.34 -6.80
N GLN A 311 -28.03 1.51 -6.92
CA GLN A 311 -26.57 1.70 -6.87
C GLN A 311 -25.91 1.25 -5.55
N SER A 312 -26.57 1.40 -4.39
CA SER A 312 -26.00 0.96 -3.12
C SER A 312 -25.93 -0.56 -2.98
N ILE A 313 -26.81 -1.30 -3.67
CA ILE A 313 -26.70 -2.76 -3.79
C ILE A 313 -25.51 -3.14 -4.69
N ASN A 314 -25.28 -2.40 -5.78
CA ASN A 314 -24.07 -2.57 -6.60
C ASN A 314 -22.80 -2.34 -5.76
N ALA A 315 -22.76 -1.24 -5.01
CA ALA A 315 -21.66 -0.91 -4.09
C ALA A 315 -21.44 -2.00 -3.02
N THR A 316 -22.50 -2.66 -2.54
CA THR A 316 -22.37 -3.77 -1.58
C THR A 316 -21.61 -4.95 -2.18
N ILE A 317 -21.86 -5.26 -3.46
CA ILE A 317 -21.16 -6.33 -4.17
C ILE A 317 -19.72 -5.91 -4.48
N ALA A 318 -19.49 -4.62 -4.75
CA ALA A 318 -18.14 -4.08 -4.88
C ALA A 318 -17.33 -4.24 -3.58
N VAL A 319 -17.93 -3.90 -2.43
CA VAL A 319 -17.32 -4.10 -1.12
C VAL A 319 -17.05 -5.59 -0.87
N LEU A 320 -17.96 -6.49 -1.25
CA LEU A 320 -17.74 -7.93 -1.16
C LEU A 320 -16.48 -8.38 -1.92
N GLU A 321 -16.35 -7.96 -3.18
CA GLU A 321 -15.19 -8.29 -4.02
C GLU A 321 -13.88 -7.71 -3.46
N ASN A 322 -13.93 -6.50 -2.89
CA ASN A 322 -12.77 -5.82 -2.34
C ASN A 322 -12.32 -6.40 -0.98
N THR A 323 -13.27 -6.83 -0.14
CA THR A 323 -13.03 -7.22 1.25
C THR A 323 -12.03 -8.36 1.38
N LEU A 324 -12.12 -9.40 0.53
CA LEU A 324 -11.25 -10.58 0.66
C LEU A 324 -9.77 -10.22 0.46
N GLU A 325 -9.45 -9.47 -0.58
CA GLU A 325 -8.05 -9.10 -0.83
C GLU A 325 -7.52 -8.07 0.16
N ALA A 326 -8.37 -7.13 0.60
CA ALA A 326 -8.04 -6.20 1.67
C ALA A 326 -7.68 -6.94 2.96
N LEU A 327 -8.49 -7.92 3.37
CA LEU A 327 -8.22 -8.76 4.53
C LEU A 327 -7.02 -9.67 4.33
N ALA A 328 -6.82 -10.22 3.13
CA ALA A 328 -5.65 -11.06 2.84
C ALA A 328 -4.35 -10.26 3.02
N THR A 329 -4.29 -9.09 2.40
CA THR A 329 -3.12 -8.20 2.53
C THR A 329 -2.97 -7.69 3.95
N GLY A 330 -4.06 -7.26 4.58
CA GLY A 330 -4.07 -6.81 5.98
C GLY A 330 -3.62 -7.89 6.96
N THR A 331 -3.92 -9.17 6.70
CA THR A 331 -3.44 -10.31 7.49
C THR A 331 -1.93 -10.48 7.37
N LEU A 332 -1.45 -10.52 6.13
CA LEU A 332 -0.03 -10.75 5.85
C LEU A 332 0.81 -9.58 6.36
N ALA A 333 0.32 -8.35 6.18
CA ALA A 333 0.92 -7.12 6.68
C ALA A 333 0.86 -7.02 8.20
N GLY A 334 -0.31 -7.29 8.79
CA GLY A 334 -0.53 -7.26 10.23
C GLY A 334 0.35 -8.28 10.97
N GLN A 335 0.47 -9.50 10.45
CA GLN A 335 1.41 -10.48 11.02
C GLN A 335 2.86 -9.99 10.91
N ALA A 336 3.25 -9.44 9.76
CA ALA A 336 4.61 -8.93 9.59
C ALA A 336 4.94 -7.75 10.52
N ILE A 337 3.98 -6.87 10.79
CA ILE A 337 4.10 -5.85 11.85
C ILE A 337 4.18 -6.52 13.22
N GLY A 338 3.37 -7.54 13.49
CA GLY A 338 3.44 -8.32 14.73
C GLY A 338 4.82 -8.94 15.00
N GLU A 339 5.56 -9.35 13.95
CA GLU A 339 6.96 -9.80 14.08
C GLU A 339 7.88 -8.71 14.66
N LEU A 340 7.61 -7.45 14.33
CA LEU A 340 8.41 -6.28 14.72
C LEU A 340 7.97 -5.72 16.07
N THR A 341 6.66 -5.55 16.26
CA THR A 341 6.10 -4.86 17.43
C THR A 341 5.94 -5.80 18.62
N GLY A 342 5.68 -7.08 18.36
CA GLY A 342 5.00 -7.98 19.29
C GLY A 342 3.48 -7.92 19.12
N PRO A 343 2.72 -8.77 19.82
CA PRO A 343 1.27 -8.78 19.74
C PRO A 343 0.65 -7.51 20.31
N GLY A 344 -0.60 -7.22 19.93
CA GLY A 344 -1.39 -6.15 20.55
C GLY A 344 -1.13 -4.74 20.00
N PHE A 345 -0.72 -4.60 18.74
CA PHE A 345 -0.56 -3.28 18.12
C PHE A 345 -1.89 -2.60 17.74
N TYR A 346 -3.01 -3.34 17.73
CA TYR A 346 -4.33 -2.82 17.41
C TYR A 346 -5.05 -2.32 18.67
N ASP A 347 -5.59 -1.12 18.60
CA ASP A 347 -6.43 -0.51 19.62
C ASP A 347 -7.63 0.16 18.96
N ASN A 348 -8.84 -0.13 19.44
CA ASN A 348 -10.06 0.56 19.01
C ASN A 348 -10.84 1.16 20.17
N THR A 349 -10.21 1.32 21.34
CA THR A 349 -10.88 1.85 22.55
C THR A 349 -11.35 3.28 22.37
N LYS A 350 -10.73 4.03 21.43
CA LYS A 350 -11.07 5.41 21.08
C LYS A 350 -11.78 5.54 19.73
N THR A 351 -12.00 4.44 19.02
CA THR A 351 -12.65 4.49 17.70
C THR A 351 -14.14 4.77 17.86
N ASP A 352 -14.57 5.93 17.38
CA ASP A 352 -15.98 6.25 17.22
C ASP A 352 -16.46 5.82 15.83
N TYR A 353 -16.96 4.59 15.72
CA TYR A 353 -17.44 4.05 14.46
C TYR A 353 -18.60 4.87 13.87
N SER A 354 -19.43 5.52 14.69
CA SER A 354 -20.48 6.38 14.15
C SER A 354 -19.91 7.60 13.43
N ALA A 355 -18.76 8.12 13.87
CA ALA A 355 -18.09 9.23 13.21
C ALA A 355 -17.36 8.84 11.91
N LEU A 356 -17.11 7.54 11.67
CA LEU A 356 -16.47 7.06 10.45
C LEU A 356 -17.46 6.91 9.28
N LEU A 357 -18.77 6.83 9.55
CA LEU A 357 -19.81 6.89 8.53
C LEU A 357 -20.22 8.36 8.35
N SER A 358 -19.89 8.95 7.19
CA SER A 358 -20.30 10.32 6.91
C SER A 358 -21.81 10.40 6.66
N GLU A 359 -22.41 11.57 6.87
CA GLU A 359 -23.81 11.82 6.53
C GLU A 359 -24.07 11.59 5.03
N GLU A 360 -23.11 11.97 4.18
CA GLU A 360 -23.15 11.72 2.74
C GLU A 360 -23.17 10.22 2.43
N ASP A 361 -22.28 9.41 3.04
CA ASP A 361 -22.26 7.96 2.83
C ASP A 361 -23.54 7.31 3.37
N SER A 362 -24.00 7.74 4.56
CA SER A 362 -25.24 7.24 5.17
C SER A 362 -26.46 7.49 4.28
N GLY A 363 -26.56 8.67 3.67
CA GLY A 363 -27.64 9.01 2.74
C GLY A 363 -27.49 8.30 1.40
N ARG A 364 -26.28 8.32 0.82
CA ARG A 364 -25.99 7.71 -0.49
C ARG A 364 -26.20 6.20 -0.51
N PHE A 365 -25.86 5.52 0.57
CA PHE A 365 -25.91 4.06 0.69
C PHE A 365 -27.08 3.55 1.54
N ASN A 366 -28.05 4.42 1.86
CA ASN A 366 -29.13 4.15 2.80
C ASN A 366 -29.89 2.85 2.50
N LEU A 367 -30.29 2.64 1.24
CA LEU A 367 -31.06 1.47 0.84
C LEU A 367 -30.26 0.16 1.06
N GLY A 368 -28.99 0.15 0.67
CA GLY A 368 -28.08 -0.99 0.86
C GLY A 368 -27.75 -1.24 2.32
N LEU A 369 -27.79 -0.19 3.14
CA LEU A 369 -27.68 -0.25 4.59
C LEU A 369 -29.00 -0.62 5.29
N SER A 370 -30.08 -0.84 4.54
CA SER A 370 -31.43 -1.18 5.02
C SER A 370 -32.14 -0.08 5.82
N GLY A 371 -31.86 1.19 5.51
CA GLY A 371 -32.56 2.34 6.08
C GLY A 371 -31.97 2.84 7.41
N ASP A 372 -32.45 4.01 7.84
CA ASP A 372 -31.92 4.73 9.00
C ASP A 372 -32.01 3.92 10.30
N ASP A 373 -33.10 3.18 10.50
CA ASP A 373 -33.29 2.34 11.69
C ASP A 373 -32.25 1.20 11.75
N ALA A 374 -31.93 0.58 10.61
CA ALA A 374 -30.91 -0.46 10.52
C ALA A 374 -29.51 0.11 10.75
N ILE A 375 -29.21 1.28 10.17
CA ILE A 375 -27.95 2.01 10.39
C ILE A 375 -27.77 2.31 11.88
N ALA A 376 -28.79 2.91 12.52
CA ALA A 376 -28.77 3.26 13.93
C ALA A 376 -28.61 2.02 14.82
N ALA A 377 -29.31 0.93 14.49
CA ALA A 377 -29.21 -0.33 15.22
C ALA A 377 -27.80 -0.94 15.14
N MET A 378 -27.23 -1.03 13.94
CA MET A 378 -25.87 -1.56 13.73
C MET A 378 -24.80 -0.68 14.42
N LEU A 379 -24.88 0.65 14.29
CA LEU A 379 -23.93 1.55 14.96
C LEU A 379 -24.05 1.51 16.49
N SER A 380 -25.28 1.39 17.03
CA SER A 380 -25.51 1.22 18.47
C SER A 380 -24.88 -0.08 19.01
N VAL A 381 -25.01 -1.17 18.25
CA VAL A 381 -24.33 -2.43 18.54
C VAL A 381 -22.81 -2.26 18.53
N LEU A 382 -22.24 -1.62 17.51
CA LEU A 382 -20.80 -1.36 17.48
C LEU A 382 -20.34 -0.52 18.66
N LYS A 383 -21.15 0.44 19.12
CA LYS A 383 -20.84 1.27 20.30
C LYS A 383 -20.82 0.45 21.59
N ALA A 384 -21.72 -0.52 21.73
CA ALA A 384 -21.82 -1.38 22.91
C ALA A 384 -20.88 -2.60 22.89
N ALA A 385 -20.37 -2.98 21.72
CA ALA A 385 -19.51 -4.15 21.56
C ALA A 385 -18.18 -4.02 22.34
N PRO A 386 -17.66 -5.11 22.93
CA PRO A 386 -16.40 -5.08 23.67
C PRO A 386 -15.23 -4.60 22.81
N ARG A 387 -14.52 -3.56 23.27
CA ARG A 387 -13.35 -2.99 22.59
C ARG A 387 -12.09 -3.81 22.81
N ILE A 388 -11.18 -3.76 21.83
CA ILE A 388 -9.83 -4.30 21.89
C ILE A 388 -8.89 -3.19 22.34
N LYS A 389 -8.22 -3.42 23.48
CA LYS A 389 -7.19 -2.54 24.02
C LYS A 389 -5.81 -3.01 23.57
N GLY A 390 -5.07 -2.12 22.92
CA GLY A 390 -3.71 -2.39 22.48
C GLY A 390 -2.72 -2.44 23.65
N ASP A 391 -1.60 -3.14 23.45
CA ASP A 391 -0.42 -2.99 24.29
C ASP A 391 0.25 -1.66 23.94
N PRO A 392 0.37 -0.71 24.90
CA PRO A 392 0.99 0.59 24.64
C PRO A 392 2.39 0.50 24.04
N ALA A 393 3.18 -0.53 24.39
CA ALA A 393 4.51 -0.73 23.85
C ALA A 393 4.49 -1.18 22.38
N ALA A 394 3.54 -2.04 22.00
CA ALA A 394 3.38 -2.48 20.62
C ALA A 394 2.86 -1.33 19.74
N VAL A 395 1.85 -0.59 20.21
CA VAL A 395 1.31 0.61 19.55
C VAL A 395 2.40 1.65 19.31
N ALA A 396 3.22 1.94 20.33
CA ALA A 396 4.33 2.89 20.19
C ALA A 396 5.37 2.45 19.15
N LYS A 397 5.64 1.14 19.03
CA LYS A 397 6.55 0.62 17.99
C LYS A 397 5.95 0.71 16.59
N LEU A 398 4.63 0.52 16.43
CA LEU A 398 3.96 0.72 15.14
C LEU A 398 4.05 2.20 14.71
N ALA A 399 3.78 3.14 15.61
CA ALA A 399 3.89 4.58 15.33
C ALA A 399 5.30 5.02 14.87
N VAL A 400 6.35 4.28 15.25
CA VAL A 400 7.72 4.55 14.76
C VAL A 400 7.86 4.26 13.25
N GLN A 401 7.09 3.33 12.70
CA GLN A 401 7.12 3.01 11.26
C GLN A 401 6.55 4.14 10.39
N ASP A 402 5.69 5.00 10.95
CA ASP A 402 4.99 6.08 10.24
C ASP A 402 5.70 7.43 10.29
N LYS A 403 6.94 7.48 10.78
CA LYS A 403 7.72 8.73 10.92
C LYS A 403 8.12 9.33 9.56
N VAL A 404 7.21 10.08 8.96
CA VAL A 404 7.37 10.94 7.79
C VAL A 404 7.10 12.39 8.22
N THR A 405 7.97 13.33 7.84
CA THR A 405 7.86 14.75 8.25
C THR A 405 7.05 15.60 7.26
N TYR A 406 6.76 15.06 6.08
CA TYR A 406 6.13 15.71 4.94
C TYR A 406 6.90 16.93 4.41
N LYS A 407 8.14 17.12 4.89
CA LYS A 407 9.06 18.10 4.32
C LYS A 407 9.54 17.51 3.01
N THR A 408 8.93 17.89 1.89
CA THR A 408 9.28 17.38 0.56
C THR A 408 10.30 18.31 -0.12
N PRO A 409 11.63 18.08 0.02
CA PRO A 409 12.67 18.98 -0.51
C PRO A 409 12.94 18.82 -2.01
N VAL A 410 12.51 17.69 -2.57
CA VAL A 410 12.61 17.36 -4.00
C VAL A 410 11.20 17.16 -4.55
N PRO A 411 10.93 17.43 -5.84
CA PRO A 411 9.61 17.21 -6.42
C PRO A 411 9.11 15.78 -6.23
N ALA A 412 7.88 15.64 -5.74
CA ALA A 412 7.19 14.38 -5.51
C ALA A 412 5.98 14.23 -6.44
N ILE A 413 5.95 13.17 -7.25
CA ILE A 413 4.84 12.89 -8.18
C ILE A 413 4.16 11.59 -7.77
N LEU A 414 2.89 11.67 -7.39
CA LEU A 414 2.11 10.52 -6.91
C LEU A 414 1.14 10.07 -8.00
N LEU A 415 0.87 8.77 -8.10
CA LEU A 415 -0.15 8.19 -8.97
C LEU A 415 -0.98 7.15 -8.21
N SER A 416 -2.29 7.27 -8.15
CA SER A 416 -3.13 6.30 -7.44
C SER A 416 -4.35 5.87 -8.24
N ASN A 417 -4.81 4.64 -8.02
CA ASN A 417 -6.11 4.21 -8.54
C ASN A 417 -7.22 4.86 -7.70
N GLU A 418 -8.31 5.26 -8.35
CA GLU A 418 -9.51 5.79 -7.69
C GLU A 418 -10.07 4.81 -6.65
N ALA A 419 -10.12 3.53 -7.00
CA ALA A 419 -10.68 2.43 -6.22
C ALA A 419 -9.62 1.36 -5.92
N ASP A 420 -8.44 1.76 -5.46
CA ASP A 420 -7.45 0.83 -4.92
C ASP A 420 -7.97 0.21 -3.61
N ARG A 421 -8.10 -1.11 -3.58
CA ARG A 421 -8.65 -1.86 -2.44
C ARG A 421 -7.63 -2.28 -1.37
N LEU A 422 -6.34 -2.05 -1.60
CA LEU A 422 -5.28 -2.42 -0.64
C LEU A 422 -4.58 -1.19 -0.07
N VAL A 423 -4.31 -0.21 -0.94
CA VAL A 423 -3.70 1.07 -0.57
C VAL A 423 -4.68 2.16 -0.96
N PHE A 424 -5.63 2.43 -0.05
CA PHE A 424 -6.70 3.36 -0.31
C PHE A 424 -6.17 4.71 -0.79
N VAL A 425 -6.85 5.27 -1.78
CA VAL A 425 -6.48 6.52 -2.46
C VAL A 425 -6.29 7.69 -1.48
N GLY A 426 -6.97 7.67 -0.33
CA GLY A 426 -6.78 8.63 0.76
C GLY A 426 -5.34 8.73 1.28
N ASN A 427 -4.49 7.71 1.10
CA ASN A 427 -3.06 7.82 1.40
C ASN A 427 -2.38 8.92 0.57
N THR A 428 -2.79 9.08 -0.69
CA THR A 428 -2.29 10.14 -1.58
C THR A 428 -2.79 11.50 -1.13
N VAL A 429 -4.09 11.59 -0.79
CA VAL A 429 -4.71 12.83 -0.27
C VAL A 429 -4.01 13.29 1.01
N LEU A 430 -3.83 12.37 1.98
CA LEU A 430 -3.12 12.63 3.23
C LEU A 430 -1.72 13.19 2.97
N TYR A 431 -0.95 12.56 2.07
CA TYR A 431 0.40 13.04 1.73
C TYR A 431 0.37 14.45 1.15
N THR A 432 -0.48 14.69 0.14
CA THR A 432 -0.56 15.99 -0.52
C THR A 432 -1.05 17.09 0.41
N ASP A 433 -1.99 16.79 1.30
CA ASP A 433 -2.52 17.75 2.28
C ASP A 433 -1.44 18.14 3.31
N ARG A 434 -0.69 17.16 3.83
CA ARG A 434 0.40 17.42 4.78
C ARG A 434 1.55 18.21 4.12
N VAL A 435 1.92 17.88 2.87
CA VAL A 435 2.91 18.67 2.11
C VAL A 435 2.41 20.09 1.83
N THR A 436 1.13 20.24 1.47
CA THR A 436 0.50 21.54 1.23
C THR A 436 0.47 22.39 2.50
N ALA A 437 0.19 21.80 3.66
CA ALA A 437 0.23 22.50 4.95
C ALA A 437 1.65 23.03 5.26
N VAL A 438 2.69 22.20 5.06
CA VAL A 438 4.09 22.62 5.22
C VAL A 438 4.46 23.75 4.25
N TYR A 439 3.99 23.67 3.00
CA TYR A 439 4.18 24.71 1.98
C TYR A 439 3.53 26.03 2.39
N LYS A 440 2.24 26.02 2.77
CA LYS A 440 1.48 27.21 3.19
C LYS A 440 2.15 27.91 4.38
N ALA A 441 2.61 27.14 5.37
CA ALA A 441 3.34 27.69 6.51
C ALA A 441 4.65 28.41 6.10
N LYS A 442 5.43 27.81 5.19
CA LYS A 442 6.65 28.45 4.66
C LYS A 442 6.35 29.67 3.79
N LEU A 443 5.24 29.63 3.02
CA LEU A 443 4.85 30.74 2.18
C LEU A 443 4.48 31.96 3.03
N ALA A 444 3.69 31.76 4.09
CA ALA A 444 3.36 32.82 5.04
C ALA A 444 4.61 33.43 5.70
N GLN A 445 5.61 32.61 6.05
CA GLN A 445 6.90 33.10 6.57
C GLN A 445 7.65 33.95 5.54
N PHE A 446 7.69 33.52 4.28
CA PHE A 446 8.30 34.28 3.19
C PHE A 446 7.59 35.62 2.97
N GLU A 447 6.25 35.62 2.93
CA GLU A 447 5.44 36.83 2.73
C GLU A 447 5.59 37.82 3.88
N ALA A 448 5.67 37.33 5.13
CA ALA A 448 5.98 38.19 6.29
C ALA A 448 7.37 38.82 6.20
N GLN A 449 8.40 38.05 5.80
CA GLN A 449 9.74 38.60 5.59
C GLN A 449 9.78 39.59 4.42
N LEU A 450 9.02 39.33 3.35
CA LEU A 450 8.89 40.23 2.20
C LEU A 450 8.27 41.56 2.61
N ALA A 451 7.16 41.52 3.35
CA ALA A 451 6.51 42.72 3.87
C ALA A 451 7.41 43.52 4.83
N ALA A 452 8.24 42.84 5.63
CA ALA A 452 9.18 43.47 6.54
C ALA A 452 10.51 43.91 5.88
N GLY A 453 10.74 43.66 4.60
CA GLY A 453 12.02 43.94 3.94
C GLY A 453 13.20 43.11 4.46
N THR A 454 12.93 41.93 5.06
CA THR A 454 13.91 41.08 5.74
C THR A 454 14.06 39.69 5.11
N VAL A 455 13.74 39.54 3.82
CA VAL A 455 13.78 38.25 3.10
C VAL A 455 15.14 37.57 3.23
N LYS A 456 15.16 36.42 3.91
CA LYS A 456 16.33 35.54 4.06
C LYS A 456 16.14 34.17 3.41
N MET A 457 14.93 33.86 2.95
CA MET A 457 14.58 32.58 2.36
C MET A 457 14.11 32.74 0.90
N LYS A 458 14.30 31.70 0.10
CA LYS A 458 13.72 31.62 -1.23
C LYS A 458 12.21 31.43 -1.13
N ARG A 459 11.45 31.98 -2.08
CA ARG A 459 10.01 31.73 -2.19
C ARG A 459 9.79 30.22 -2.30
N PRO A 460 9.00 29.59 -1.40
CA PRO A 460 8.76 28.17 -1.46
C PRO A 460 7.91 27.82 -2.69
N THR A 461 8.03 26.57 -3.15
CA THR A 461 7.17 25.97 -4.18
C THR A 461 6.45 24.76 -3.61
N LEU A 462 5.31 24.40 -4.20
CA LEU A 462 4.59 23.19 -3.81
C LEU A 462 5.40 21.96 -4.25
N GLY A 463 5.82 21.15 -3.28
CA GLY A 463 6.74 20.04 -3.50
C GLY A 463 6.11 18.76 -4.02
N ALA A 464 4.78 18.64 -4.01
CA ALA A 464 4.10 17.41 -4.41
C ALA A 464 2.90 17.68 -5.35
N VAL A 465 2.67 16.77 -6.30
CA VAL A 465 1.45 16.70 -7.11
C VAL A 465 0.98 15.25 -7.19
N ALA A 466 -0.33 15.06 -7.33
CA ALA A 466 -0.94 13.74 -7.45
C ALA A 466 -1.71 13.61 -8.77
N LEU A 467 -1.69 12.40 -9.31
CA LEU A 467 -2.46 11.93 -10.45
C LEU A 467 -3.31 10.76 -9.99
N TYR A 468 -4.46 10.60 -10.63
CA TYR A 468 -5.43 9.57 -10.32
C TYR A 468 -5.83 8.85 -11.60
N ALA A 469 -5.68 7.52 -11.62
CA ALA A 469 -6.28 6.68 -12.62
C ALA A 469 -7.74 6.44 -12.22
N LEU A 470 -8.65 6.95 -13.05
CA LEU A 470 -10.09 6.88 -12.85
C LEU A 470 -10.63 5.58 -13.45
N THR A 471 -11.76 5.16 -12.90
CA THR A 471 -12.58 4.10 -13.48
C THR A 471 -13.33 4.59 -14.72
N PRO A 472 -13.68 3.70 -15.67
CA PRO A 472 -14.72 4.02 -16.65
C PRO A 472 -16.02 4.40 -15.93
N GLU A 473 -16.84 5.23 -16.56
CA GLU A 473 -18.11 5.68 -15.98
C GLU A 473 -19.02 4.50 -15.62
N THR A 474 -19.12 3.51 -16.52
CA THR A 474 -19.80 2.23 -16.30
C THR A 474 -18.96 1.08 -16.83
N TYR A 475 -18.99 -0.05 -16.14
CA TYR A 475 -18.33 -1.29 -16.56
C TYR A 475 -18.90 -2.55 -15.91
N THR A 476 -19.91 -2.44 -15.05
CA THR A 476 -20.62 -3.62 -14.54
C THR A 476 -21.31 -4.33 -15.69
N THR A 477 -21.11 -5.64 -15.76
CA THR A 477 -21.84 -6.51 -16.69
C THR A 477 -22.73 -7.46 -15.91
N PHE A 478 -23.89 -7.78 -16.51
CA PHE A 478 -24.86 -8.69 -15.92
C PHE A 478 -25.06 -9.88 -16.85
N THR A 479 -25.20 -11.06 -16.25
CA THR A 479 -25.62 -12.29 -16.92
C THR A 479 -27.06 -12.16 -17.43
N SER A 480 -27.50 -13.13 -18.25
CA SER A 480 -28.87 -13.18 -18.77
C SER A 480 -29.96 -13.30 -17.69
N THR A 481 -29.62 -13.76 -16.49
CA THR A 481 -30.52 -13.81 -15.33
C THR A 481 -30.50 -12.53 -14.50
N GLY A 482 -29.73 -11.53 -14.91
CA GLY A 482 -29.58 -10.24 -14.24
C GLY A 482 -28.53 -10.20 -13.13
N LEU A 483 -27.94 -11.34 -12.74
CA LEU A 483 -26.87 -11.38 -11.74
C LEU A 483 -25.58 -10.74 -12.27
N PRO A 484 -24.79 -10.02 -11.45
CA PRO A 484 -23.50 -9.49 -11.88
C PRO A 484 -22.55 -10.59 -12.35
N ASP A 485 -21.82 -10.34 -13.43
CA ASP A 485 -20.77 -11.23 -13.91
C ASP A 485 -19.42 -10.89 -13.25
N LEU A 486 -19.17 -11.52 -12.10
CA LEU A 486 -17.91 -11.39 -11.35
C LEU A 486 -16.76 -12.24 -11.93
N THR A 487 -17.00 -12.91 -13.07
CA THR A 487 -15.99 -13.71 -13.78
C THR A 487 -15.56 -13.09 -15.10
N GLY A 488 -16.22 -12.00 -15.48
CA GLY A 488 -15.98 -11.28 -16.72
C GLY A 488 -14.66 -10.49 -16.72
N PRO A 489 -14.45 -9.68 -17.76
CA PRO A 489 -13.31 -8.77 -17.81
C PRO A 489 -13.40 -7.73 -16.69
N LYS A 490 -12.28 -7.49 -16.02
CA LYS A 490 -12.14 -6.40 -15.05
C LYS A 490 -12.18 -5.03 -15.73
N ALA A 491 -12.50 -3.97 -14.98
CA ALA A 491 -12.36 -2.61 -15.45
C ALA A 491 -10.93 -2.32 -15.93
N VAL A 492 -10.81 -1.55 -17.01
CA VAL A 492 -9.52 -1.29 -17.67
C VAL A 492 -8.60 -0.32 -16.91
N SER A 493 -9.13 0.41 -15.92
CA SER A 493 -8.40 1.43 -15.16
C SER A 493 -9.07 1.72 -13.81
N GLY A 494 -8.29 2.24 -12.86
CA GLY A 494 -8.79 2.87 -11.63
C GLY A 494 -9.32 1.94 -10.56
N ILE A 495 -9.26 0.62 -10.76
CA ILE A 495 -9.66 -0.42 -9.79
C ILE A 495 -8.45 -1.22 -9.35
N ASP A 496 -8.60 -2.07 -8.35
CA ASP A 496 -7.56 -2.98 -7.84
C ASP A 496 -6.27 -2.29 -7.36
N HIS A 497 -5.41 -3.07 -6.69
CA HIS A 497 -4.10 -2.59 -6.27
C HIS A 497 -3.09 -2.65 -7.42
N GLN A 498 -2.36 -1.56 -7.63
CA GLN A 498 -1.32 -1.47 -8.68
C GLN A 498 -1.82 -1.84 -10.09
N SER A 499 -3.10 -1.67 -10.38
CA SER A 499 -3.65 -1.94 -11.71
C SER A 499 -3.65 -0.66 -12.54
N PHE A 500 -2.52 -0.39 -13.18
CA PHE A 500 -2.35 0.71 -14.12
C PHE A 500 -2.08 0.17 -15.52
N THR A 501 -2.44 0.93 -16.55
CA THR A 501 -1.99 0.64 -17.91
C THR A 501 -0.51 0.97 -18.06
N GLN A 502 0.17 0.36 -19.04
CA GLN A 502 1.57 0.71 -19.32
C GLN A 502 1.75 2.18 -19.68
N GLU A 503 0.76 2.77 -20.36
CA GLU A 503 0.78 4.18 -20.72
C GLU A 503 0.68 5.08 -19.48
N GLN A 504 -0.20 4.77 -18.54
CA GLN A 504 -0.30 5.46 -17.25
C GLN A 504 1.02 5.39 -16.46
N MET A 505 1.58 4.19 -16.31
CA MET A 505 2.85 4.00 -15.61
C MET A 505 3.99 4.78 -16.29
N PHE A 506 4.07 4.75 -17.62
CA PHE A 506 5.15 5.40 -18.35
C PHE A 506 5.00 6.92 -18.41
N THR A 507 3.77 7.43 -18.51
CA THR A 507 3.47 8.87 -18.35
C THR A 507 3.94 9.37 -16.99
N TRP A 508 3.65 8.64 -15.91
CA TRP A 508 4.13 8.97 -14.58
C TRP A 508 5.67 8.97 -14.48
N VAL A 509 6.34 7.97 -15.05
CA VAL A 509 7.83 7.94 -15.13
C VAL A 509 8.40 9.13 -15.89
N ARG A 510 7.77 9.55 -17.00
CA ARG A 510 8.21 10.72 -17.77
C ARG A 510 8.10 12.01 -16.96
N LEU A 511 7.02 12.17 -16.19
CA LEU A 511 6.84 13.31 -15.30
C LEU A 511 7.90 13.32 -14.18
N LEU A 512 8.24 12.15 -13.63
CA LEU A 512 9.33 12.02 -12.66
C LEU A 512 10.69 12.43 -13.24
N ALA A 513 11.03 11.96 -14.44
CA ALA A 513 12.27 12.34 -15.13
C ALA A 513 12.31 13.84 -15.43
N MET A 514 11.18 14.42 -15.86
CA MET A 514 11.05 15.85 -16.09
C MET A 514 11.32 16.64 -14.82
N SER A 515 10.69 16.25 -13.71
CA SER A 515 10.86 16.91 -12.42
C SER A 515 12.27 16.77 -11.87
N ALA A 516 12.95 15.65 -12.11
CA ALA A 516 14.36 15.50 -11.75
C ALA A 516 15.23 16.53 -12.49
N LYS A 517 14.95 16.74 -13.79
CA LYS A 517 15.68 17.69 -14.62
C LYS A 517 15.44 19.14 -14.19
N SER A 518 14.18 19.53 -13.98
CA SER A 518 13.80 20.91 -13.63
C SER A 518 14.02 21.25 -12.15
N GLY A 519 14.03 20.26 -11.27
CA GLY A 519 13.96 20.47 -9.82
C GLY A 519 12.60 21.01 -9.34
N GLN A 520 11.56 20.92 -10.17
CA GLN A 520 10.22 21.41 -9.87
C GLN A 520 9.14 20.36 -10.17
N THR A 521 8.02 20.43 -9.45
CA THR A 521 6.80 19.69 -9.83
C THR A 521 6.30 20.17 -11.20
N PRO A 522 5.66 19.30 -12.00
CA PRO A 522 5.11 19.70 -13.29
C PRO A 522 4.05 20.78 -13.09
N SER A 523 4.03 21.77 -13.99
CA SER A 523 2.99 22.80 -13.98
C SER A 523 1.63 22.21 -14.37
N ALA A 524 0.53 22.90 -14.02
CA ALA A 524 -0.82 22.49 -14.41
C ALA A 524 -0.95 22.26 -15.93
N GLY A 525 -0.40 23.17 -16.75
CA GLY A 525 -0.40 23.00 -18.21
C GLY A 525 0.43 21.81 -18.69
N THR A 526 1.50 21.46 -17.98
CA THR A 526 2.27 20.24 -18.25
C THR A 526 1.46 19.01 -17.91
N LEU A 527 0.86 18.96 -16.71
CA LEU A 527 0.02 17.83 -16.28
C LEU A 527 -1.13 17.63 -17.28
N ALA A 528 -1.88 18.68 -17.61
CA ALA A 528 -2.98 18.64 -18.57
C ALA A 528 -2.55 18.07 -19.93
N ARG A 529 -1.37 18.45 -20.45
CA ARG A 529 -0.85 17.92 -21.71
C ARG A 529 -0.57 16.42 -21.64
N TYR A 530 -0.02 15.93 -20.53
CA TYR A 530 0.31 14.51 -20.39
C TYR A 530 -0.93 13.66 -20.08
N THR A 531 -1.82 14.14 -19.22
CA THR A 531 -3.04 13.42 -18.83
C THR A 531 -4.07 13.39 -19.94
N ALA A 532 -4.25 14.46 -20.73
CA ALA A 532 -5.16 14.47 -21.87
C ALA A 532 -4.80 13.42 -22.96
N ASN A 533 -3.55 13.00 -23.02
CA ASN A 533 -3.07 11.98 -23.96
C ASN A 533 -2.94 10.59 -23.31
N THR A 534 -3.30 10.43 -22.04
CA THR A 534 -3.18 9.15 -21.33
C THR A 534 -4.57 8.74 -20.82
N PRO A 535 -5.20 7.72 -21.43
CA PRO A 535 -6.56 7.32 -21.07
C PRO A 535 -6.74 7.10 -19.58
N TYR A 536 -7.88 7.59 -19.09
CA TYR A 536 -8.35 7.47 -17.70
C TYR A 536 -7.47 8.14 -16.63
N LEU A 537 -6.42 8.88 -16.97
CA LEU A 537 -5.82 9.79 -15.97
C LEU A 537 -6.71 11.01 -15.79
N ASN A 538 -6.89 11.44 -14.54
CA ASN A 538 -7.68 12.62 -14.23
C ASN A 538 -7.12 13.85 -14.96
N THR A 539 -7.98 14.54 -15.70
CA THR A 539 -7.68 15.83 -16.33
C THR A 539 -8.19 17.00 -15.50
N ASP A 540 -9.05 16.72 -14.52
CA ASP A 540 -9.56 17.69 -13.57
C ASP A 540 -8.51 17.93 -12.46
N PRO A 541 -7.95 19.15 -12.36
CA PRO A 541 -7.01 19.50 -11.30
C PRO A 541 -7.66 19.61 -9.92
N ASP A 542 -8.99 19.75 -9.85
CA ASP A 542 -9.75 19.89 -8.60
C ASP A 542 -10.33 18.55 -8.11
N PHE A 543 -10.13 17.47 -8.85
CA PHE A 543 -10.58 16.13 -8.45
C PHE A 543 -9.99 15.74 -7.09
N ARG A 544 -10.87 15.51 -6.12
CA ARG A 544 -10.53 15.04 -4.78
C ARG A 544 -11.19 13.68 -4.53
N PRO A 545 -10.40 12.60 -4.40
CA PRO A 545 -10.94 11.29 -4.05
C PRO A 545 -11.19 11.17 -2.55
N ALA A 546 -11.78 10.04 -2.13
CA ALA A 546 -12.09 9.76 -0.74
C ALA A 546 -10.86 9.82 0.18
N GLU A 547 -11.05 10.40 1.36
CA GLU A 547 -10.02 10.50 2.40
C GLU A 547 -9.89 9.18 3.18
N LEU A 548 -8.78 9.01 3.90
CA LEU A 548 -8.65 7.89 4.84
C LEU A 548 -9.60 8.10 6.03
N LYS A 549 -10.20 7.01 6.50
CA LYS A 549 -11.00 7.01 7.74
C LYS A 549 -10.14 7.20 9.00
N HIS A 550 -8.83 6.92 8.90
CA HIS A 550 -7.85 7.19 9.96
C HIS A 550 -6.69 8.03 9.43
N SER A 551 -6.31 9.08 10.17
CA SER A 551 -5.26 10.04 9.77
C SER A 551 -4.26 10.43 10.87
N ASP A 552 -4.39 9.83 12.05
CA ASP A 552 -3.83 10.36 13.31
C ASP A 552 -2.66 9.53 13.87
N TRP A 553 -2.19 8.52 13.13
CA TRP A 553 -1.03 7.72 13.50
C TRP A 553 0.30 8.48 13.48
#